data_AF-A0A9E8MJE8-F1
#
_entry.id   AF-A0A9E8MJE8-F1
#
_cell.length_a   1.000
_cell.length_b   1.000
_cell.length_c   1.000
_cell.angle_alpha   90.00
_cell.angle_beta   90.00
_cell.angle_gamma   90.00
#
_symmetry.space_group_name_H-M   'P 1'
#
loop_
_entity.id
_entity.type
_entity.pdbx_description
1 polymer ?
#
loop_
_entity_poly.entity_id
_entity_poly.type
_entity_poly.pdbx_seq_one_letter_code
_entity_poly.pdbx_strand_id
1 'polypeptide(L)'
;MRDDEYDLDVTAAQPIDDAAIAALSRDELIQAIVALPPELRMGMGGILLEKRTYSDVSQELGIRQAELVRQVHRGRALISRQLAAREAAGEGAAG
;
A
#
# COMPACT_ATOMS: atom_id res chain seq x y z
N MET A 1 -6.52 -25.94 7.29
CA MET A 1 -6.67 -24.57 6.74
C MET A 1 -5.41 -23.85 7.14
N ARG A 2 -4.60 -23.41 6.18
CA ARG A 2 -3.23 -22.95 6.43
C ARG A 2 -3.23 -21.61 7.16
N ASP A 3 -2.44 -21.51 8.23
CA ASP A 3 -2.09 -20.32 9.02
C ASP A 3 -1.28 -19.27 8.22
N ASP A 4 -1.53 -19.11 6.91
CA ASP A 4 -0.81 -18.16 6.04
C ASP A 4 -1.50 -16.77 5.98
N GLU A 5 -2.56 -16.54 6.76
CA GLU A 5 -3.47 -15.38 6.59
C GLU A 5 -2.98 -14.09 7.28
N TYR A 6 -1.98 -14.18 8.15
CA TYR A 6 -1.41 -13.03 8.84
C TYR A 6 0.11 -13.13 8.87
N ASP A 7 0.75 -12.96 7.71
CA ASP A 7 2.15 -12.54 7.69
C ASP A 7 2.24 -11.14 8.33
N LEU A 8 2.32 -11.17 9.66
CA LEU A 8 2.49 -10.05 10.57
C LEU A 8 3.98 -9.80 10.82
N ASP A 9 4.87 -10.39 10.02
CA ASP A 9 6.26 -9.95 9.93
C ASP A 9 6.37 -8.82 8.91
N VAL A 10 5.82 -7.67 9.31
CA VAL A 10 6.34 -6.36 8.84
C VAL A 10 7.72 -6.17 9.49
N THR A 11 8.66 -7.05 9.15
CA THR A 11 10.07 -6.84 9.45
C THR A 11 10.47 -5.57 8.70
N ALA A 12 10.90 -4.57 9.47
CA ALA A 12 11.27 -3.23 9.06
C ALA A 12 12.59 -3.21 8.25
N ALA A 13 12.77 -4.14 7.31
CA ALA A 13 14.01 -4.27 6.57
C ALA A 13 14.08 -3.34 5.34
N GLN A 14 12.94 -2.90 4.81
CA GLN A 14 12.88 -1.99 3.66
C GLN A 14 12.15 -0.70 4.05
N PRO A 15 12.79 0.47 3.91
CA PRO A 15 12.11 1.75 4.10
C PRO A 15 10.98 1.90 3.07
N ILE A 16 9.90 2.59 3.45
CA ILE A 16 8.84 2.94 2.50
C ILE A 16 9.42 3.94 1.50
N ASP A 17 9.47 3.56 0.23
CA ASP A 17 9.85 4.47 -0.85
C ASP A 17 8.65 5.29 -1.31
N ASP A 18 8.43 6.41 -0.62
CA ASP A 18 7.36 7.35 -0.94
C ASP A 18 7.57 8.06 -2.29
N ALA A 19 8.81 8.17 -2.77
CA ALA A 19 9.11 8.78 -4.06
C ALA A 19 8.69 7.86 -5.21
N ALA A 20 9.01 6.57 -5.11
CA ALA A 20 8.57 5.56 -6.07
C ALA A 20 7.04 5.46 -6.14
N ILE A 21 6.35 5.50 -4.99
CA ILE A 21 4.88 5.50 -4.94
C ILE A 21 4.32 6.76 -5.61
N ALA A 22 4.92 7.94 -5.37
CA ALA A 22 4.49 9.20 -5.97
C ALA A 22 4.77 9.28 -7.48
N ALA A 23 5.73 8.51 -7.99
CA ALA A 23 6.06 8.43 -9.41
C ALA A 23 5.07 7.57 -10.22
N LEU A 24 4.24 6.76 -9.57
CA LEU A 24 3.23 5.95 -10.25
C LEU A 24 2.23 6.83 -10.98
N SER A 25 1.91 6.44 -12.23
CA SER A 25 0.73 6.97 -12.90
C SER A 25 -0.55 6.61 -12.14
N ARG A 26 -1.63 7.32 -12.45
CA ARG A 26 -2.93 7.05 -11.82
C ARG A 26 -3.38 5.59 -11.99
N ASP A 27 -3.19 5.03 -13.19
CA ASP A 27 -3.61 3.66 -13.48
C ASP A 27 -2.73 2.64 -12.76
N GLU A 28 -1.42 2.87 -12.69
CA GLU A 28 -0.51 2.02 -11.92
C GLU A 28 -0.81 2.06 -10.42
N LEU A 29 -1.15 3.24 -9.88
CA LEU A 29 -1.54 3.40 -8.49
C LEU A 29 -2.87 2.66 -8.20
N ILE A 30 -3.84 2.71 -9.13
CA ILE A 30 -5.07 1.92 -9.02
C ILE A 30 -4.75 0.42 -8.98
N GLN A 31 -3.93 -0.07 -9.90
CA GLN A 31 -3.55 -1.49 -9.94
C GLN A 31 -2.82 -1.93 -8.66
N ALA A 32 -1.90 -1.10 -8.17
CA ALA A 32 -1.20 -1.34 -6.92
C ALA A 32 -2.17 -1.41 -5.73
N ILE A 33 -3.16 -0.50 -5.65
CA ILE A 33 -4.18 -0.51 -4.59
C ILE A 33 -5.10 -1.74 -4.71
N VAL A 34 -5.51 -2.13 -5.92
CA VAL A 34 -6.34 -3.33 -6.14
C VAL A 34 -5.60 -4.61 -5.71
N ALA A 35 -4.28 -4.65 -5.86
CA ALA A 35 -3.45 -5.77 -5.43
C ALA A 35 -3.25 -5.86 -3.91
N LEU A 36 -3.67 -4.85 -3.13
CA LEU A 36 -3.59 -4.89 -1.66
C LEU A 36 -4.65 -5.83 -1.05
N PRO A 37 -4.44 -6.26 0.21
CA PRO A 37 -5.50 -6.85 1.04
C PRO A 37 -6.77 -5.99 1.03
N PRO A 38 -7.97 -6.60 0.91
CA PRO A 38 -9.25 -5.87 0.76
C PRO A 38 -9.48 -4.77 1.79
N GLU A 39 -9.10 -5.01 3.04
CA GLU A 39 -9.25 -4.09 4.17
C GLU A 39 -8.44 -2.79 4.03
N LEU A 40 -7.38 -2.79 3.21
CA LEU A 40 -6.53 -1.61 3.00
C LEU A 40 -7.02 -0.74 1.83
N ARG A 41 -7.78 -1.32 0.89
CA ARG A 41 -8.06 -0.70 -0.41
C ARG A 41 -8.82 0.62 -0.29
N MET A 42 -9.88 0.63 0.52
CA MET A 42 -10.74 1.81 0.68
C MET A 42 -9.99 2.98 1.31
N GLY A 43 -9.24 2.73 2.39
CA GLY A 43 -8.40 3.75 3.03
C GLY A 43 -7.30 4.27 2.09
N MET A 44 -6.63 3.37 1.36
CA MET A 44 -5.59 3.74 0.40
C MET A 44 -6.14 4.53 -0.79
N GLY A 45 -7.31 4.17 -1.32
CA GLY A 45 -7.98 4.89 -2.39
C GLY A 45 -8.35 6.31 -1.99
N GLY A 46 -9.01 6.48 -0.84
CA GLY A 46 -9.39 7.80 -0.33
C GLY A 46 -8.19 8.73 -0.13
N ILE A 47 -7.07 8.22 0.39
CA ILE A 47 -5.88 9.04 0.67
C ILE A 47 -5.01 9.27 -0.58
N LEU A 48 -4.71 8.23 -1.35
CA LEU A 48 -3.72 8.33 -2.44
C LEU A 48 -4.34 8.70 -3.79
N LEU A 49 -5.56 8.25 -4.10
CA LEU A 49 -6.22 8.54 -5.38
C LEU A 49 -7.10 9.80 -5.27
N GLU A 50 -7.93 9.86 -4.24
CA GLU A 50 -8.90 10.95 -4.07
C GLU A 50 -8.30 12.16 -3.32
N LYS A 51 -7.10 12.01 -2.76
CA LYS A 51 -6.38 13.05 -2.00
C LYS A 51 -7.20 13.65 -0.84
N ARG A 52 -8.07 12.83 -0.23
CA ARG A 52 -8.90 13.23 0.91
C ARG A 52 -8.09 13.26 2.20
N THR A 53 -8.64 13.92 3.21
CA THR A 53 -8.01 13.96 4.53
C THR A 53 -8.20 12.64 5.28
N TYR A 54 -7.28 12.33 6.19
CA TYR A 54 -7.42 11.17 7.08
C TYR A 54 -8.67 11.25 7.95
N SER A 55 -9.10 12.44 8.37
CA SER A 55 -10.33 12.58 9.16
C SER A 55 -11.55 12.18 8.35
N ASP A 56 -11.70 12.70 7.13
CA ASP A 56 -12.89 12.44 6.29
C ASP A 56 -13.01 10.96 5.93
N VAL A 57 -11.90 10.36 5.49
CA VAL A 57 -11.87 8.94 5.12
C VAL A 57 -12.13 8.06 6.35
N SER A 58 -11.55 8.39 7.51
CA SER A 58 -11.78 7.58 8.72
C SER A 58 -13.23 7.64 9.20
N GLN A 59 -13.88 8.79 9.09
CA GLN A 59 -15.29 8.98 9.45
C GLN A 59 -16.21 8.23 8.50
N GLU A 60 -15.97 8.32 7.19
CA GLU A 60 -16.76 7.58 6.19
C GLU A 60 -16.65 6.06 6.35
N LEU A 61 -15.44 5.57 6.64
CA LEU A 61 -15.21 4.14 6.87
C LEU A 61 -15.67 3.66 8.26
N GLY A 62 -16.09 4.56 9.15
CA GLY A 62 -16.51 4.21 10.51
C GLY A 62 -15.39 3.66 11.38
N ILE A 63 -14.13 4.03 11.11
CA ILE A 63 -12.94 3.59 11.87
C ILE A 63 -12.27 4.74 12.61
N ARG A 64 -11.42 4.40 13.58
CA ARG A 64 -10.59 5.43 14.25
C ARG A 64 -9.56 5.99 13.26
N GLN A 65 -9.30 7.28 13.30
CA GLN A 65 -8.27 7.90 12.45
C GLN A 65 -6.88 7.25 12.63
N ALA A 66 -6.50 6.90 13.86
CA ALA A 66 -5.24 6.20 14.13
C ALA A 66 -5.19 4.80 13.48
N GLU A 67 -6.33 4.14 13.30
CA GLU A 67 -6.42 2.87 12.56
C GLU A 67 -6.19 3.11 11.06
N LEU A 68 -6.84 4.13 10.48
CA LEU A 68 -6.60 4.51 9.09
C LEU A 68 -5.13 4.84 8.82
N VAL A 69 -4.46 5.57 9.73
CA VAL A 69 -3.02 5.88 9.60
C VAL A 69 -2.19 4.60 9.53
N ARG A 70 -2.48 3.60 10.38
CA ARG A 70 -1.78 2.30 10.33
C ARG A 70 -2.07 1.54 9.04
N GLN A 71 -3.33 1.51 8.60
CA GLN A 71 -3.72 0.87 7.34
C GLN A 71 -2.99 1.49 6.14
N VAL A 72 -2.92 2.83 6.09
CA VAL A 72 -2.24 3.54 5.00
C VAL A 72 -0.73 3.31 5.05
N HIS A 73 -0.13 3.34 6.25
CA HIS A 73 1.29 3.02 6.40
C HIS A 73 1.60 1.59 5.92
N ARG A 74 0.79 0.60 6.31
CA ARG A 74 0.91 -0.80 5.86
C ARG A 74 0.73 -0.92 4.34
N GLY A 75 -0.28 -0.25 3.79
CA GLY A 75 -0.53 -0.23 2.34
C GLY A 75 0.65 0.35 1.55
N ARG A 76 1.22 1.47 2.00
CA ARG A 76 2.42 2.07 1.38
C ARG A 76 3.62 1.14 1.44
N ALA A 77 3.85 0.47 2.58
CA ALA A 77 4.93 -0.50 2.72
C ALA A 77 4.78 -1.69 1.75
N LEU A 78 3.55 -2.18 1.54
CA LEU A 78 3.26 -3.25 0.58
C LEU A 78 3.49 -2.80 -0.87
N ILE A 79 2.99 -1.62 -1.26
CA ILE A 79 3.21 -1.08 -2.60
C ILE A 79 4.70 -0.89 -2.85
N SER A 80 5.43 -0.27 -1.92
CA SER A 80 6.88 -0.06 -2.05
C SER A 80 7.64 -1.38 -2.25
N ARG A 81 7.29 -2.43 -1.49
CA ARG A 81 7.87 -3.77 -1.68
C ARG A 81 7.56 -4.37 -3.04
N GLN A 82 6.34 -4.21 -3.55
CA GLN A 82 5.96 -4.68 -4.88
C GLN A 82 6.76 -3.98 -5.98
N LEU A 83 6.99 -2.68 -5.85
CA LEU A 83 7.81 -1.91 -6.80
C LEU A 83 9.26 -2.39 -6.80
N ALA A 84 9.88 -2.51 -5.62
CA ALA A 84 11.24 -3.02 -5.49
C ALA A 84 11.39 -4.45 -6.08
N ALA A 85 10.40 -5.31 -5.87
CA ALA A 85 10.40 -6.66 -6.45
C ALA A 85 10.29 -6.65 -7.98
N ARG A 86 9.53 -5.71 -8.56
CA ARG A 86 9.41 -5.55 -10.02
C ARG A 86 10.70 -5.05 -10.64
N GLU A 87 11.39 -4.12 -9.98
CA GLU A 87 12.70 -3.61 -10.41
C GLU A 87 13.74 -4.75 -10.42
N ALA A 88 13.84 -5.51 -9.33
CA ALA A 88 14.75 -6.65 -9.23
C ALA A 88 14.45 -7.74 -10.30
N ALA A 89 13.17 -7.99 -10.60
CA ALA A 89 12.79 -8.93 -11.65
C ALA A 89 13.07 -8.42 -13.08
N GLY A 90 13.03 -7.10 -13.29
CA GLY A 90 13.36 -6.46 -14.56
C GLY A 90 14.87 -6.46 -14.85
N GLU A 91 15.70 -6.28 -13.82
CA GLU A 91 17.17 -6.34 -13.95
C GLU A 91 17.70 -7.76 -14.21
N GLY A 92 17.00 -8.81 -13.75
CA GLY A 92 17.40 -10.20 -13.96
C GLY A 92 17.18 -10.75 -15.39
N ALA A 93 16.46 -10.04 -16.27
CA ALA A 93 16.16 -10.50 -17.62
C ALA A 93 17.17 -10.03 -18.69
N ALA A 94 18.15 -9.21 -18.32
CA ALA A 94 19.14 -8.62 -19.24
C ALA A 94 20.58 -9.15 -19.03
N GLY A 95 20.75 -10.28 -18.35
CA GLY A 95 22.04 -10.92 -18.06
C GLY A 95 22.28 -12.21 -18.84
#